data_AF-A0A954K7C8-F1
#
_entry.id   AF-A0A954K7C8-F1
#
_cell.length_a   1.000
_cell.length_b   1.000
_cell.length_c   1.000
_cell.angle_alpha   90.00
_cell.angle_beta   90.00
_cell.angle_gamma   90.00
#
_symmetry.space_group_name_H-M   'P 1'
#
loop_
_entity.id
_entity.type
_entity.pdbx_description
1 polymer ?
#
loop_
_entity_poly.entity_id
_entity_poly.type
_entity_poly.pdbx_seq_one_letter_code
_entity_poly.pdbx_strand_id
1 'polypeptide(L)'
;DAWCEVECGVVLHYLKFRGKKADRGIPQAFDHDNHADPTAALNSSGFRWQAFTRQTLKNANAIIQSLERKPELLFLLRGLDVCRDEHGVPTWVISPMFKAVQTRVKQISERERAYSRPELPRLRTTIHVGEDFVHLATGLRYMDEAIQHIPLNCGDRVGHGLALGIEPREWAHRAMRIAMPREDRWMDLIWERSWHGQHGSKFSSDRRTYVEDEILRLSKKIFDEDYHWTTHDATRLIQWLHSPRALRRLGFPDTMLARQTESNQLERQLERYLTEPLVYRRCREIEWIPVSNDAEALIELQRLVRQKYAASGITIEVNPISNLLIGDLSDLKKHPLWRISPGLDNDVETTLRICIGSDDPLPVATSLPEEYQFLFDSLVLAGRSQAEAREWLEHIRQLGMESRFTTPPLPVDLKN
;
A
#
# COMPACT_ATOMS: atom_id res chain seq x y z
N ASP A 1 22.59 -33.53 -0.17
CA ASP A 1 22.44 -33.58 1.30
C ASP A 1 22.14 -32.21 1.91
N ALA A 2 22.97 -31.17 1.71
CA ALA A 2 22.69 -29.83 2.27
C ALA A 2 21.35 -29.18 1.82
N TRP A 3 20.86 -29.51 0.62
CA TRP A 3 19.58 -28.99 0.11
C TRP A 3 18.34 -29.59 0.79
N CYS A 4 18.48 -30.71 1.51
CA CYS A 4 17.36 -31.36 2.19
C CYS A 4 16.89 -30.60 3.44
N GLU A 5 17.70 -29.66 3.94
CA GLU A 5 17.40 -28.84 5.13
C GLU A 5 17.05 -27.38 4.77
N VAL A 6 17.07 -27.01 3.48
CA VAL A 6 16.81 -25.64 3.05
C VAL A 6 15.31 -25.39 3.00
N GLU A 7 14.84 -24.45 3.83
CA GLU A 7 13.49 -23.91 3.67
C GLU A 7 13.42 -23.09 2.37
N CYS A 8 12.46 -23.40 1.49
CA CYS A 8 12.26 -22.66 0.25
C CYS A 8 10.82 -22.15 0.13
N GLY A 9 10.65 -21.08 -0.64
CA GLY A 9 9.35 -20.50 -0.90
C GLY A 9 9.40 -19.52 -2.06
N VAL A 10 8.30 -19.42 -2.79
CA VAL A 10 8.10 -18.50 -3.90
C VAL A 10 7.09 -17.45 -3.47
N VAL A 11 7.41 -16.19 -3.75
CA VAL A 11 6.49 -15.06 -3.68
C VAL A 11 6.21 -14.60 -5.10
N LEU A 12 4.94 -14.42 -5.44
CA LEU A 12 4.55 -13.89 -6.75
C LEU A 12 4.33 -12.38 -6.65
N HIS A 13 5.13 -11.62 -7.39
CA HIS A 13 5.06 -10.16 -7.43
C HIS A 13 4.09 -9.68 -8.52
N TYR A 14 3.08 -8.91 -8.12
CA TYR A 14 2.21 -8.18 -9.01
C TYR A 14 2.73 -6.75 -9.22
N LEU A 15 3.10 -6.45 -10.45
CA LEU A 15 3.72 -5.17 -10.78
C LEU A 15 2.63 -4.11 -10.98
N LYS A 16 2.68 -3.02 -10.20
CA LYS A 16 1.94 -1.79 -10.47
C LYS A 16 2.64 -1.03 -11.58
N PHE A 17 1.88 -0.65 -12.59
CA PHE A 17 2.36 0.25 -13.63
C PHE A 17 1.18 1.02 -14.21
N ARG A 18 1.40 2.30 -14.53
CA ARG A 18 0.37 3.18 -15.09
C ARG A 18 0.02 2.83 -16.52
N GLY A 19 0.97 2.32 -17.30
CA GLY A 19 0.81 2.01 -18.72
C GLY A 19 2.14 1.59 -19.34
N LYS A 20 2.13 1.03 -20.56
CA LYS A 20 3.33 0.41 -21.16
C LYS A 20 4.49 1.39 -21.36
N LYS A 21 4.21 2.66 -21.67
CA LYS A 21 5.25 3.69 -21.86
C LYS A 21 5.87 4.12 -20.53
N ALA A 22 5.03 4.39 -19.54
CA ALA A 22 5.49 4.68 -18.17
C ALA A 22 6.34 3.53 -17.62
N ASP A 23 5.94 2.29 -17.88
CA ASP A 23 6.66 1.07 -17.47
C ASP A 23 8.08 0.96 -18.06
N ARG A 24 8.29 1.52 -19.26
CA ARG A 24 9.58 1.57 -19.94
C ARG A 24 10.41 2.80 -19.59
N GLY A 25 9.97 3.61 -18.62
CA GLY A 25 10.64 4.86 -18.25
C GLY A 25 10.58 5.95 -19.33
N ILE A 26 9.63 5.84 -20.27
CA ILE A 26 9.42 6.81 -21.35
C ILE A 26 8.00 7.41 -21.34
N PRO A 27 7.49 7.86 -20.17
CA PRO A 27 6.17 8.50 -20.14
C PRO A 27 6.22 9.80 -20.96
N GLN A 28 5.23 10.00 -21.82
CA GLN A 28 5.06 11.28 -22.51
C GLN A 28 4.31 12.25 -21.60
N ALA A 29 4.61 13.55 -21.71
CA ALA A 29 3.75 14.56 -21.12
C ALA A 29 2.33 14.40 -21.71
N PHE A 30 1.32 14.37 -20.85
CA PHE A 30 -0.08 14.16 -21.24
C PHE A 30 -0.32 12.82 -21.96
N ASP A 31 0.44 11.78 -21.63
CA ASP A 31 0.23 10.45 -22.21
C ASP A 31 -1.14 9.87 -21.86
N HIS A 32 -1.93 9.64 -22.90
CA HIS A 32 -3.27 9.04 -22.81
C HIS A 32 -3.22 7.50 -22.81
N ASP A 33 -2.07 6.88 -23.11
CA ASP A 33 -1.92 5.42 -23.10
C ASP A 33 -1.59 4.88 -21.71
N ASN A 34 -2.45 5.22 -20.74
CA ASN A 34 -2.34 4.75 -19.37
C ASN A 34 -3.67 4.12 -18.90
N HIS A 35 -3.58 3.14 -18.01
CA HIS A 35 -4.70 2.39 -17.47
C HIS A 35 -5.70 3.26 -16.73
N ALA A 36 -5.31 4.43 -16.20
CA ALA A 36 -6.21 5.32 -15.49
C ALA A 36 -7.10 6.16 -16.42
N ASP A 37 -6.75 6.30 -17.71
CA ASP A 37 -7.45 7.15 -18.66
C ASP A 37 -8.65 6.39 -19.28
N PRO A 38 -9.89 6.92 -19.15
CA PRO A 38 -11.07 6.28 -19.75
C PRO A 38 -11.04 6.26 -21.29
N THR A 39 -10.17 7.06 -21.93
CA THR A 39 -10.02 7.16 -23.39
C THR A 39 -8.84 6.36 -23.95
N ALA A 40 -8.08 5.66 -23.10
CA ALA A 40 -6.91 4.90 -23.52
C ALA A 40 -7.28 3.86 -24.60
N ALA A 41 -6.39 3.64 -25.57
CA ALA A 41 -6.68 2.77 -26.73
C ALA A 41 -7.02 1.31 -26.35
N LEU A 42 -6.45 0.81 -25.24
CA LEU A 42 -6.73 -0.53 -24.71
C LEU A 42 -7.95 -0.59 -23.77
N ASN A 43 -8.64 0.53 -23.57
CA ASN A 43 -9.82 0.63 -22.73
C ASN A 43 -11.09 0.41 -23.57
N SER A 44 -11.65 -0.80 -23.49
CA SER A 44 -12.80 -1.16 -24.30
C SER A 44 -14.14 -0.76 -23.67
N SER A 45 -14.17 -0.52 -22.35
CA SER A 45 -15.41 -0.28 -21.60
C SER A 45 -15.64 1.19 -21.27
N GLY A 46 -14.62 2.02 -21.43
CA GLY A 46 -14.60 3.41 -20.96
C GLY A 46 -14.33 3.54 -19.47
N PHE A 47 -14.23 2.46 -18.70
CA PHE A 47 -13.92 2.52 -17.28
C PHE A 47 -12.42 2.74 -17.04
N ARG A 48 -12.07 3.75 -16.22
CA ARG A 48 -10.72 3.90 -15.66
C ARG A 48 -10.28 2.58 -15.04
N TRP A 49 -9.03 2.20 -15.23
CA TRP A 49 -8.40 0.98 -14.72
C TRP A 49 -8.94 -0.35 -15.28
N GLN A 50 -9.85 -0.35 -16.27
CA GLN A 50 -10.43 -1.58 -16.83
C GLN A 50 -9.36 -2.59 -17.27
N ALA A 51 -8.38 -2.15 -18.04
CA ALA A 51 -7.35 -3.02 -18.59
C ALA A 51 -6.52 -3.69 -17.47
N PHE A 52 -6.10 -2.89 -16.48
CA PHE A 52 -5.34 -3.39 -15.34
C PHE A 52 -6.16 -4.35 -14.48
N THR A 53 -7.42 -4.00 -14.15
CA THR A 53 -8.32 -4.87 -13.37
C THR A 53 -8.58 -6.20 -14.07
N ARG A 54 -8.85 -6.20 -15.39
CA ARG A 54 -9.05 -7.46 -16.13
C ARG A 54 -7.80 -8.33 -16.10
N GLN A 55 -6.62 -7.73 -16.26
CA GLN A 55 -5.36 -8.45 -16.24
C GLN A 55 -5.08 -9.07 -14.86
N THR A 56 -5.26 -8.32 -13.78
CA THR A 56 -5.02 -8.84 -12.42
C THR A 56 -6.03 -9.90 -12.02
N LEU A 57 -7.30 -9.78 -12.40
CA LEU A 57 -8.30 -10.82 -12.17
C LEU A 57 -8.02 -12.10 -12.98
N LYS A 58 -7.53 -11.97 -14.22
CA LYS A 58 -7.08 -13.13 -15.01
C LYS A 58 -5.94 -13.87 -14.32
N ASN A 59 -4.94 -13.14 -13.82
CA ASN A 59 -3.82 -13.73 -13.07
C ASN A 59 -4.30 -14.38 -11.76
N ALA A 60 -5.19 -13.72 -11.03
CA ALA A 60 -5.82 -14.26 -9.82
C ALA A 60 -6.51 -15.60 -10.08
N ASN A 61 -7.30 -15.67 -11.15
CA ASN A 61 -8.01 -16.88 -11.56
C ASN A 61 -7.05 -18.01 -11.94
N ALA A 62 -5.93 -17.70 -12.59
CA ALA A 62 -4.90 -18.70 -12.90
C ALA A 62 -4.30 -19.31 -11.62
N ILE A 63 -3.93 -18.47 -10.64
CA ILE A 63 -3.44 -18.95 -9.34
C ILE A 63 -4.50 -19.80 -8.64
N ILE A 64 -5.74 -19.32 -8.59
CA ILE A 64 -6.88 -20.03 -7.99
C ILE A 64 -7.04 -21.42 -8.62
N GLN A 65 -7.10 -21.51 -9.94
CA GLN A 65 -7.29 -22.79 -10.64
C GLN A 65 -6.12 -23.75 -10.39
N SER A 66 -4.89 -23.24 -10.33
CA SER A 66 -3.71 -24.05 -9.99
C SER A 66 -3.80 -24.61 -8.57
N LEU A 67 -4.18 -23.78 -7.59
CA LEU A 67 -4.32 -24.19 -6.20
C LEU A 67 -5.51 -25.12 -5.97
N GLU A 68 -6.62 -24.95 -6.71
CA GLU A 68 -7.76 -25.86 -6.64
C GLU A 68 -7.41 -27.27 -7.11
N ARG A 69 -6.58 -27.37 -8.17
CA ARG A 69 -6.11 -28.62 -8.75
C ARG A 69 -5.00 -29.27 -7.93
N LYS A 70 -4.10 -28.48 -7.36
CA LYS A 70 -2.95 -28.96 -6.58
C LYS A 70 -2.73 -28.09 -5.34
N PRO A 71 -3.48 -28.31 -4.26
CA PRO A 71 -3.39 -27.54 -3.01
C PRO A 71 -1.99 -27.57 -2.37
N GLU A 72 -1.24 -28.65 -2.59
CA GLU A 72 0.13 -28.84 -2.09
C GLU A 72 1.12 -27.80 -2.64
N LEU A 73 0.75 -27.08 -3.71
CA LEU A 73 1.52 -25.93 -4.18
C LEU A 73 1.68 -24.87 -3.09
N LEU A 74 0.82 -24.81 -2.05
CA LEU A 74 0.99 -23.87 -0.94
C LEU A 74 2.24 -24.12 -0.09
N PHE A 75 2.87 -25.29 -0.18
CA PHE A 75 4.19 -25.52 0.43
C PHE A 75 5.33 -24.83 -0.34
N LEU A 76 5.12 -24.49 -1.62
CA LEU A 76 6.08 -23.77 -2.45
C LEU A 76 5.67 -22.31 -2.65
N LEU A 77 4.43 -22.05 -3.05
CA LEU A 77 3.87 -20.72 -3.20
C LEU A 77 3.49 -20.19 -1.81
N ARG A 78 4.36 -19.36 -1.25
CA ARG A 78 4.26 -18.90 0.14
C ARG A 78 3.68 -17.52 0.30
N GLY A 79 3.74 -16.68 -0.74
CA GLY A 79 3.16 -15.35 -0.65
C GLY A 79 2.78 -14.70 -1.98
N LEU A 80 1.99 -13.65 -1.87
CA LEU A 80 1.70 -12.70 -2.94
C LEU A 80 2.24 -11.32 -2.55
N ASP A 81 2.76 -10.60 -3.53
CA ASP A 81 3.22 -9.22 -3.37
C ASP A 81 2.59 -8.29 -4.41
N VAL A 82 2.53 -6.99 -4.12
CA VAL A 82 2.29 -5.94 -5.09
C VAL A 82 3.37 -4.86 -4.94
N CYS A 83 4.09 -4.54 -6.02
CA CYS A 83 5.27 -3.68 -5.98
C CYS A 83 5.42 -2.78 -7.22
N ARG A 84 6.58 -2.09 -7.34
CA ARG A 84 6.95 -1.13 -8.40
C ARG A 84 6.39 0.28 -8.17
N ASP A 85 5.47 0.77 -9.00
CA ASP A 85 5.01 2.17 -8.95
C ASP A 85 3.92 2.34 -7.88
N GLU A 86 4.29 2.77 -6.67
CA GLU A 86 3.36 2.91 -5.54
C GLU A 86 2.20 3.88 -5.80
N HIS A 87 2.48 4.97 -6.51
CA HIS A 87 1.51 5.96 -6.99
C HIS A 87 0.66 5.45 -8.16
N GLY A 88 1.15 4.41 -8.85
CA GLY A 88 0.70 4.07 -10.17
C GLY A 88 -0.64 3.39 -10.25
N VAL A 89 -1.09 2.72 -9.18
CA VAL A 89 -2.37 2.00 -9.17
C VAL A 89 -3.02 2.10 -7.78
N PRO A 90 -4.26 2.63 -7.67
CA PRO A 90 -4.96 2.76 -6.39
C PRO A 90 -5.27 1.42 -5.70
N THR A 91 -5.33 1.44 -4.37
CA THR A 91 -5.63 0.26 -3.53
C THR A 91 -6.96 -0.41 -3.90
N TRP A 92 -8.00 0.37 -4.22
CA TRP A 92 -9.31 -0.17 -4.59
C TRP A 92 -9.28 -0.98 -5.90
N VAL A 93 -8.33 -0.72 -6.80
CA VAL A 93 -8.14 -1.45 -8.06
C VAL A 93 -7.45 -2.81 -7.82
N ILE A 94 -6.46 -2.86 -6.92
CA ILE A 94 -5.67 -4.08 -6.64
C ILE A 94 -6.34 -5.00 -5.61
N SER A 95 -7.04 -4.45 -4.62
CA SER A 95 -7.57 -5.23 -3.50
C SER A 95 -8.54 -6.37 -3.88
N PRO A 96 -9.35 -6.29 -4.95
CA PRO A 96 -10.24 -7.39 -5.34
C PRO A 96 -9.48 -8.67 -5.69
N MET A 97 -8.29 -8.55 -6.30
CA MET A 97 -7.46 -9.71 -6.66
C MET A 97 -6.98 -10.45 -5.41
N PHE A 98 -6.42 -9.75 -4.43
CA PHE A 98 -5.98 -10.36 -3.17
C PHE A 98 -7.14 -11.00 -2.42
N LYS A 99 -8.30 -10.32 -2.35
CA LYS A 99 -9.51 -10.87 -1.71
C LYS A 99 -9.97 -12.16 -2.37
N ALA A 100 -9.99 -12.20 -3.71
CA ALA A 100 -10.40 -13.37 -4.47
C ALA A 100 -9.48 -14.57 -4.20
N VAL A 101 -8.15 -14.38 -4.28
CA VAL A 101 -7.18 -15.46 -4.04
C VAL A 101 -7.25 -15.93 -2.58
N GLN A 102 -7.17 -15.02 -1.61
CA GLN A 102 -7.14 -15.39 -0.18
C GLN A 102 -8.43 -16.08 0.29
N THR A 103 -9.59 -15.61 -0.19
CA THR A 103 -10.87 -16.26 0.12
C THR A 103 -10.91 -17.68 -0.42
N ARG A 104 -10.42 -17.90 -1.64
CA ARG A 104 -10.38 -19.24 -2.23
C ARG A 104 -9.36 -20.15 -1.56
N VAL A 105 -8.18 -19.62 -1.19
CA VAL A 105 -7.18 -20.38 -0.42
C VAL A 105 -7.77 -20.86 0.90
N LYS A 106 -8.48 -20.00 1.62
CA LYS A 106 -9.17 -20.39 2.87
C LYS A 106 -10.14 -21.55 2.64
N GLN A 107 -10.97 -21.48 1.59
CA GLN A 107 -11.91 -22.55 1.23
C GLN A 107 -11.19 -23.86 0.87
N ILE A 108 -10.07 -23.79 0.16
CA ILE A 108 -9.25 -24.97 -0.18
C ILE A 108 -8.69 -25.58 1.12
N SER A 109 -8.09 -24.78 2.01
CA SER A 109 -7.56 -25.28 3.29
C SER A 109 -8.64 -25.92 4.17
N GLU A 110 -9.84 -25.34 4.23
CA GLU A 110 -10.98 -25.91 4.96
C GLU A 110 -11.42 -27.25 4.36
N ARG A 111 -11.48 -27.34 3.03
CA ARG A 111 -11.80 -28.59 2.31
C ARG A 111 -10.77 -29.69 2.57
N GLU A 112 -9.48 -29.40 2.42
CA GLU A 112 -8.42 -30.41 2.62
C GLU A 112 -8.39 -30.91 4.08
N ARG A 113 -8.61 -30.01 5.06
CA ARG A 113 -8.72 -30.39 6.47
C ARG A 113 -9.90 -31.34 6.73
N ALA A 114 -11.03 -31.12 6.05
CA ALA A 114 -12.20 -32.01 6.16
C ALA A 114 -11.93 -33.44 5.62
N TYR A 115 -10.95 -33.59 4.73
CA TYR A 115 -10.49 -34.88 4.23
C TYR A 115 -9.32 -35.48 5.03
N SER A 116 -9.04 -34.96 6.23
CA SER A 116 -7.94 -35.42 7.10
C SER A 116 -6.55 -35.37 6.42
N ARG A 117 -6.36 -34.46 5.46
CA ARG A 117 -5.06 -34.22 4.83
C ARG A 117 -4.17 -33.33 5.71
N PRO A 118 -2.84 -33.34 5.50
CA PRO A 118 -1.92 -32.46 6.21
C PRO A 118 -2.35 -30.99 6.14
N GLU A 119 -2.11 -30.25 7.21
CA GLU A 119 -2.43 -28.83 7.24
C GLU A 119 -1.61 -28.08 6.19
N LEU A 120 -2.32 -27.45 5.26
CA LEU A 120 -1.70 -26.62 4.24
C LEU A 120 -1.22 -25.31 4.86
N PRO A 121 0.04 -24.92 4.63
CA PRO A 121 0.53 -23.69 5.20
C PRO A 121 -0.15 -22.49 4.54
N ARG A 122 -0.49 -21.50 5.35
CA ARG A 122 -1.19 -20.28 4.91
C ARG A 122 -0.44 -19.56 3.80
N LEU A 123 -1.16 -19.07 2.78
CA LEU A 123 -0.63 -18.13 1.78
C LEU A 123 -0.50 -16.75 2.43
N ARG A 124 0.72 -16.24 2.51
CA ARG A 124 1.04 -14.94 3.09
C ARG A 124 0.83 -13.81 2.09
N THR A 125 0.81 -12.59 2.61
CA THR A 125 0.75 -11.38 1.79
C THR A 125 1.92 -10.48 2.19
N THR A 126 2.61 -9.91 1.21
CA THR A 126 3.39 -8.68 1.40
C THR A 126 2.89 -7.64 0.40
N ILE A 127 3.14 -6.36 0.66
CA ILE A 127 2.79 -5.28 -0.25
C ILE A 127 3.82 -4.16 -0.10
N HIS A 128 4.26 -3.56 -1.19
CA HIS A 128 5.06 -2.33 -1.13
C HIS A 128 4.13 -1.14 -1.03
N VAL A 129 4.24 -0.43 0.10
CA VAL A 129 3.47 0.77 0.35
C VAL A 129 4.15 1.69 1.36
N GLY A 130 4.09 2.99 1.09
CA GLY A 130 4.62 4.02 1.97
C GLY A 130 6.12 4.26 1.79
N GLU A 131 6.71 3.80 0.69
CA GLU A 131 8.07 4.17 0.30
C GLU A 131 8.10 5.50 -0.46
N ASP A 132 7.27 5.60 -1.50
CA ASP A 132 7.28 6.69 -2.46
C ASP A 132 5.92 7.40 -2.47
N PHE A 133 5.95 8.69 -2.19
CA PHE A 133 4.77 9.54 -2.12
C PHE A 133 5.16 11.02 -2.34
N VAL A 134 4.24 11.78 -2.93
CA VAL A 134 4.44 13.22 -3.15
C VAL A 134 4.17 14.00 -1.86
N HIS A 135 3.13 13.62 -1.11
CA HIS A 135 2.77 14.22 0.18
C HIS A 135 2.76 13.14 1.27
N LEU A 136 3.24 13.43 2.48
CA LEU A 136 3.31 12.44 3.57
C LEU A 136 1.93 11.84 3.92
N ALA A 137 0.87 12.65 3.84
CA ALA A 137 -0.51 12.17 3.97
C ALA A 137 -0.86 11.09 2.93
N THR A 138 -0.36 11.20 1.70
CA THR A 138 -0.58 10.20 0.64
C THR A 138 0.06 8.87 1.02
N GLY A 139 1.32 8.89 1.49
CA GLY A 139 2.02 7.69 1.94
C GLY A 139 1.28 7.02 3.11
N LEU A 140 0.92 7.79 4.14
CA LEU A 140 0.16 7.30 5.29
C LEU A 140 -1.22 6.74 4.89
N ARG A 141 -1.93 7.41 3.98
CA ARG A 141 -3.22 6.95 3.45
C ARG A 141 -3.07 5.64 2.70
N TYR A 142 -2.08 5.50 1.82
CA TYR A 142 -1.87 4.25 1.10
C TYR A 142 -1.62 3.08 2.06
N MET A 143 -0.82 3.29 3.11
CA MET A 143 -0.57 2.29 4.14
C MET A 143 -1.86 1.93 4.89
N ASP A 144 -2.66 2.94 5.27
CA ASP A 144 -3.93 2.71 5.94
C ASP A 144 -4.98 1.99 5.07
N GLU A 145 -5.11 2.39 3.81
CA GLU A 145 -5.99 1.75 2.83
C GLU A 145 -5.57 0.28 2.60
N ALA A 146 -4.26 0.03 2.54
CA ALA A 146 -3.72 -1.31 2.39
C ALA A 146 -4.17 -2.24 3.52
N ILE A 147 -3.95 -1.87 4.78
CA ILE A 147 -4.37 -2.68 5.93
C ILE A 147 -5.91 -2.78 6.05
N GLN A 148 -6.65 -1.77 5.56
CA GLN A 148 -8.12 -1.79 5.60
C GLN A 148 -8.76 -2.63 4.50
N HIS A 149 -8.16 -2.67 3.30
CA HIS A 149 -8.80 -3.19 2.11
C HIS A 149 -8.11 -4.40 1.50
N ILE A 150 -6.84 -4.66 1.80
CA ILE A 150 -6.12 -5.88 1.43
C ILE A 150 -6.17 -6.83 2.65
N PRO A 151 -6.42 -8.14 2.46
CA PRO A 151 -6.45 -9.12 3.55
C PRO A 151 -5.04 -9.40 4.13
N LEU A 152 -4.44 -8.38 4.73
CA LEU A 152 -3.24 -8.46 5.56
C LEU A 152 -3.63 -8.93 6.97
N ASN A 153 -2.87 -9.87 7.53
CA ASN A 153 -3.09 -10.41 8.87
C ASN A 153 -1.74 -10.57 9.59
N CYS A 154 -1.78 -10.94 10.87
CA CYS A 154 -0.58 -11.21 11.66
C CYS A 154 0.40 -12.17 10.93
N GLY A 155 1.69 -11.78 10.92
CA GLY A 155 2.78 -12.46 10.22
C GLY A 155 2.82 -12.24 8.70
N ASP A 156 1.98 -11.36 8.15
CA ASP A 156 2.18 -10.77 6.82
C ASP A 156 3.17 -9.59 6.92
N ARG A 157 3.58 -9.05 5.78
CA ARG A 157 4.59 -7.99 5.73
C ARG A 157 4.16 -6.78 4.90
N VAL A 158 4.86 -5.67 5.09
CA VAL A 158 4.77 -4.47 4.26
C VAL A 158 6.18 -4.02 3.89
N GLY A 159 6.46 -3.88 2.61
CA GLY A 159 7.70 -3.35 2.08
C GLY A 159 7.88 -1.87 2.40
N HIS A 160 9.09 -1.52 2.84
CA HIS A 160 9.63 -0.19 3.14
C HIS A 160 8.92 0.55 4.28
N GLY A 161 7.69 1.02 4.07
CA GLY A 161 6.91 1.74 5.08
C GLY A 161 7.56 3.02 5.60
N LEU A 162 8.39 3.71 4.80
CA LEU A 162 9.13 4.93 5.19
C LEU A 162 8.22 6.03 5.74
N ALA A 163 6.99 6.17 5.22
CA ALA A 163 6.00 7.12 5.69
C ALA A 163 5.70 6.98 7.19
N LEU A 164 5.84 5.78 7.77
CA LEU A 164 5.67 5.57 9.20
C LEU A 164 6.83 6.16 10.00
N GLY A 165 8.04 6.30 9.46
CA GLY A 165 9.21 6.74 10.22
C GLY A 165 9.62 8.19 9.98
N ILE A 166 9.12 8.86 8.94
CA ILE A 166 9.53 10.24 8.59
C ILE A 166 9.06 11.24 9.64
N GLU A 167 9.94 12.15 10.08
CA GLU A 167 9.59 13.22 11.03
C GLU A 167 8.75 14.29 10.29
N PRO A 168 7.47 14.49 10.67
CA PRO A 168 6.57 15.33 9.86
C PRO A 168 6.92 16.83 9.82
N ARG A 169 7.49 17.39 10.89
CA ARG A 169 7.86 18.82 10.94
C ARG A 169 9.08 19.11 10.05
N GLU A 170 10.11 18.28 10.11
CA GLU A 170 11.29 18.33 9.25
C GLU A 170 10.89 18.11 7.79
N TRP A 171 10.04 17.12 7.53
CA TRP A 171 9.53 16.87 6.18
C TRP A 171 8.77 18.09 5.64
N ALA A 172 7.85 18.66 6.43
CA ALA A 172 7.07 19.83 6.04
C ALA A 172 7.97 21.07 5.80
N HIS A 173 8.97 21.26 6.65
CA HIS A 173 9.95 22.35 6.54
C HIS A 173 10.82 22.22 5.28
N ARG A 174 11.26 21.00 4.92
CA ARG A 174 12.05 20.77 3.70
C ARG A 174 11.19 20.90 2.44
N ALA A 175 9.98 20.33 2.47
CA ALA A 175 9.10 20.31 1.31
C ALA A 175 8.54 21.70 0.97
N MET A 176 8.23 22.54 1.97
CA MET A 176 7.67 23.90 1.86
C MET A 176 6.34 23.98 1.09
N ARG A 177 6.37 23.75 -0.22
CA ARG A 177 5.23 23.67 -1.13
C ARG A 177 5.38 22.48 -2.06
N ILE A 178 4.31 21.70 -2.16
CA ILE A 178 4.27 20.49 -3.00
C ILE A 178 3.30 20.70 -4.15
N ALA A 179 3.70 20.25 -5.35
CA ALA A 179 2.80 20.10 -6.49
C ALA A 179 2.28 18.65 -6.52
N MET A 180 0.96 18.46 -6.45
CA MET A 180 0.35 17.14 -6.53
C MET A 180 -0.94 17.14 -7.35
N PRO A 181 -1.36 15.99 -7.90
CA PRO A 181 -2.64 15.89 -8.58
C PRO A 181 -3.81 16.23 -7.66
N ARG A 182 -4.80 16.92 -8.20
CA ARG A 182 -6.02 17.33 -7.49
C ARG A 182 -6.73 16.15 -6.84
N GLU A 183 -6.80 15.03 -7.55
CA GLU A 183 -7.37 13.77 -7.08
C GLU A 183 -6.67 13.25 -5.83
N ASP A 184 -5.33 13.25 -5.81
CA ASP A 184 -4.56 12.76 -4.66
C ASP A 184 -4.79 13.64 -3.43
N ARG A 185 -4.81 14.98 -3.60
CA ARG A 185 -5.12 15.89 -2.48
C ARG A 185 -6.55 15.70 -1.96
N TRP A 186 -7.50 15.52 -2.86
CA TRP A 186 -8.91 15.29 -2.51
C TRP A 186 -9.07 14.02 -1.70
N MET A 187 -8.42 12.92 -2.12
CA MET A 187 -8.43 11.63 -1.42
C MET A 187 -7.76 11.73 -0.04
N ASP A 188 -6.60 12.39 0.04
CA ASP A 188 -5.85 12.59 1.29
C ASP A 188 -6.70 13.33 2.34
N LEU A 189 -7.42 14.38 1.93
CA LEU A 189 -8.26 15.17 2.83
C LEU A 189 -9.52 14.41 3.28
N ILE A 190 -10.17 13.66 2.39
CA ILE A 190 -11.29 12.79 2.75
C ILE A 190 -10.86 11.75 3.77
N TRP A 191 -9.67 11.17 3.56
CA TRP A 191 -9.06 10.23 4.49
C TRP A 191 -8.78 10.88 5.85
N GLU A 192 -8.10 12.03 5.89
CA GLU A 192 -7.84 12.78 7.12
C GLU A 192 -9.14 13.09 7.88
N ARG A 193 -10.17 13.57 7.18
CA ARG A 193 -11.48 13.85 7.78
C ARG A 193 -12.11 12.59 8.39
N SER A 194 -11.93 11.42 7.77
CA SER A 194 -12.46 10.17 8.31
C SER A 194 -11.84 9.82 9.67
N TRP A 195 -10.57 10.18 9.89
CA TRP A 195 -9.88 10.01 11.17
C TRP A 195 -10.37 10.99 12.22
N HIS A 196 -10.65 12.25 11.85
CA HIS A 196 -11.24 13.24 12.75
C HIS A 196 -12.54 12.72 13.39
N GLY A 197 -13.40 12.07 12.59
CA GLY A 197 -14.68 11.54 13.05
C GLY A 197 -14.58 10.29 13.93
N GLN A 198 -13.50 9.51 13.79
CA GLN A 198 -13.33 8.23 14.50
C GLN A 198 -12.54 8.36 15.81
N HIS A 199 -11.61 9.32 15.92
CA HIS A 199 -10.60 9.35 16.99
C HIS A 199 -10.64 10.59 17.89
N GLY A 200 -11.63 11.48 17.72
CA GLY A 200 -11.89 12.59 18.64
C GLY A 200 -10.95 13.80 18.49
N SER A 201 -11.01 14.71 19.47
CA SER A 201 -10.67 16.15 19.37
C SER A 201 -9.18 16.53 19.34
N LYS A 202 -8.28 15.67 18.84
CA LYS A 202 -6.84 16.00 18.76
C LYS A 202 -6.50 16.97 17.61
N PHE A 203 -7.42 17.16 16.67
CA PHE A 203 -7.29 18.13 15.58
C PHE A 203 -7.90 19.48 15.97
N SER A 204 -7.22 20.58 15.63
CA SER A 204 -7.73 21.93 15.87
C SER A 204 -9.06 22.16 15.14
N SER A 205 -9.90 23.07 15.65
CA SER A 205 -11.11 23.52 14.94
C SER A 205 -10.78 24.01 13.54
N ASP A 206 -9.72 24.82 13.43
CA ASP A 206 -9.33 25.48 12.20
C ASP A 206 -8.87 24.47 11.14
N ARG A 207 -8.15 23.42 11.55
CA ARG A 207 -7.76 22.34 10.65
C ARG A 207 -8.99 21.58 10.15
N ARG A 208 -9.95 21.29 11.03
CA ARG A 208 -11.19 20.59 10.64
C ARG A 208 -11.97 21.38 9.60
N THR A 209 -12.20 22.67 9.85
CA THR A 209 -12.89 23.56 8.90
C THR A 209 -12.14 23.65 7.58
N TYR A 210 -10.82 23.86 7.62
CA TYR A 210 -10.00 23.87 6.40
C TYR A 210 -10.13 22.59 5.57
N VAL A 211 -10.03 21.42 6.21
CA VAL A 211 -10.16 20.12 5.53
C VAL A 211 -11.54 19.98 4.89
N GLU A 212 -12.61 20.35 5.58
CA GLU A 212 -13.96 20.26 5.05
C GLU A 212 -14.18 21.20 3.86
N ASP A 213 -13.80 22.47 3.99
CA ASP A 213 -13.91 23.47 2.92
C ASP A 213 -13.09 23.06 1.69
N GLU A 214 -11.89 22.54 1.91
CA GLU A 214 -11.00 22.12 0.83
C GLU A 214 -11.51 20.87 0.11
N ILE A 215 -12.12 19.90 0.82
CA ILE A 215 -12.81 18.77 0.19
C ILE A 215 -13.91 19.29 -0.75
N LEU A 216 -14.76 20.21 -0.28
CA LEU A 216 -15.86 20.74 -1.08
C LEU A 216 -15.36 21.54 -2.29
N ARG A 217 -14.32 22.36 -2.10
CA ARG A 217 -13.67 23.11 -3.18
C ARG A 217 -13.12 22.19 -4.26
N LEU A 218 -12.41 21.13 -3.87
CA LEU A 218 -11.83 20.17 -4.79
C LEU A 218 -12.90 19.33 -5.49
N SER A 219 -13.95 18.90 -4.78
CA SER A 219 -15.11 18.22 -5.37
C SER A 219 -15.74 19.06 -6.50
N LYS A 220 -15.96 20.37 -6.26
CA LYS A 220 -16.48 21.30 -7.27
C LYS A 220 -15.57 21.39 -8.50
N LYS A 221 -14.26 21.49 -8.29
CA LYS A 221 -13.28 21.53 -9.39
C LYS A 221 -13.25 20.22 -10.20
N ILE A 222 -13.37 19.06 -9.55
CA ILE A 222 -13.31 17.74 -10.20
C ILE A 222 -14.59 17.41 -10.98
N PHE A 223 -15.77 17.79 -10.47
CA PHE A 223 -17.07 17.32 -10.99
C PHE A 223 -17.98 18.42 -11.57
N ASP A 224 -17.54 19.67 -11.61
CA ASP A 224 -18.32 20.88 -11.95
C ASP A 224 -19.37 21.25 -10.89
N GLU A 225 -20.07 22.37 -11.11
CA GLU A 225 -21.00 22.98 -10.15
C GLU A 225 -22.41 22.36 -10.15
N ASP A 226 -22.68 21.42 -11.06
CA ASP A 226 -24.02 20.85 -11.27
C ASP A 226 -24.51 19.95 -10.11
N TYR A 227 -23.62 19.55 -9.21
CA TYR A 227 -23.93 18.72 -8.05
C TYR A 227 -23.49 19.40 -6.75
N HIS A 228 -24.43 19.55 -5.82
CA HIS A 228 -24.13 20.11 -4.51
C HIS A 228 -23.47 19.05 -3.62
N TRP A 229 -22.13 19.10 -3.55
CA TRP A 229 -21.34 18.18 -2.75
C TRP A 229 -21.47 18.47 -1.25
N THR A 230 -21.60 17.41 -0.46
CA THR A 230 -21.28 17.41 0.97
C THR A 230 -20.00 16.60 1.22
N THR A 231 -19.38 16.81 2.38
CA THR A 231 -18.23 15.98 2.81
C THR A 231 -18.63 14.53 3.07
N HIS A 232 -19.91 14.27 3.38
CA HIS A 232 -20.47 12.93 3.48
C HIS A 232 -20.53 12.25 2.10
N ASP A 233 -20.96 12.96 1.06
CA ASP A 233 -21.01 12.43 -0.31
C ASP A 233 -19.61 12.05 -0.81
N ALA A 234 -18.63 12.91 -0.58
CA ALA A 234 -17.23 12.64 -0.91
C ALA A 234 -16.73 11.36 -0.22
N THR A 235 -16.96 11.25 1.10
CA THR A 235 -16.61 10.04 1.88
C THR A 235 -17.29 8.79 1.33
N ARG A 236 -18.58 8.88 1.01
CA ARG A 236 -19.37 7.76 0.50
C ARG A 236 -18.94 7.32 -0.90
N LEU A 237 -18.52 8.25 -1.76
CA LEU A 237 -17.93 7.92 -3.06
C LEU A 237 -16.67 7.07 -2.90
N ILE A 238 -15.75 7.46 -2.01
CA ILE A 238 -14.54 6.68 -1.74
C ILE A 238 -14.87 5.29 -1.20
N GLN A 239 -15.81 5.20 -0.26
CA GLN A 239 -16.29 3.91 0.24
C GLN A 239 -16.86 3.01 -0.87
N TRP A 240 -17.53 3.59 -1.87
CA TRP A 240 -18.02 2.84 -3.03
C TRP A 240 -16.91 2.40 -3.98
N LEU A 241 -15.83 3.17 -4.15
CA LEU A 241 -14.65 2.72 -4.91
C LEU A 241 -14.08 1.43 -4.29
N HIS A 242 -14.03 1.33 -2.96
CA HIS A 242 -13.56 0.13 -2.26
C HIS A 242 -14.62 -0.99 -2.14
N SER A 243 -15.81 -0.83 -2.75
CA SER A 243 -16.91 -1.80 -2.70
C SER A 243 -17.08 -2.53 -4.03
N PRO A 244 -16.66 -3.81 -4.13
CA PRO A 244 -16.89 -4.60 -5.33
C PRO A 244 -18.37 -4.71 -5.72
N ARG A 245 -19.29 -4.66 -4.74
CA ARG A 245 -20.73 -4.65 -5.00
C ARG A 245 -21.17 -3.34 -5.65
N ALA A 246 -20.68 -2.20 -5.18
CA ALA A 246 -21.03 -0.90 -5.77
C ALA A 246 -20.50 -0.80 -7.20
N LEU A 247 -19.24 -1.14 -7.43
CA LEU A 247 -18.61 -1.14 -8.75
C LEU A 247 -19.33 -2.07 -9.74
N ARG A 248 -19.69 -3.30 -9.33
CA ARG A 248 -20.42 -4.24 -10.19
C ARG A 248 -21.81 -3.74 -10.60
N ARG A 249 -22.50 -2.98 -9.74
CA ARG A 249 -23.81 -2.40 -10.10
C ARG A 249 -23.71 -1.38 -11.24
N LEU A 250 -22.57 -0.71 -11.37
CA LEU A 250 -22.28 0.17 -12.51
C LEU A 250 -21.83 -0.60 -13.75
N GLY A 251 -21.48 -1.89 -13.61
CA GLY A 251 -20.94 -2.71 -14.67
C GLY A 251 -19.41 -2.68 -14.80
N PHE A 252 -18.71 -2.10 -13.82
CA PHE A 252 -17.26 -2.11 -13.77
C PHE A 252 -16.70 -3.54 -13.59
N PRO A 253 -15.61 -3.93 -14.29
CA PRO A 253 -14.87 -3.15 -15.28
C PRO A 253 -15.36 -3.34 -16.73
N ASP A 254 -16.43 -4.10 -16.95
CA ASP A 254 -16.73 -4.70 -18.25
C ASP A 254 -17.51 -3.81 -19.22
N THR A 255 -18.74 -3.44 -18.86
CA THR A 255 -19.61 -2.62 -19.70
C THR A 255 -20.61 -1.92 -18.80
N MET A 256 -20.86 -0.64 -19.06
CA MET A 256 -21.88 0.13 -18.34
C MET A 256 -23.25 -0.56 -18.41
N LEU A 257 -23.87 -0.79 -17.26
CA LEU A 257 -25.21 -1.38 -17.19
C LEU A 257 -26.29 -0.31 -17.43
N ALA A 258 -27.41 -0.72 -18.05
CA ALA A 258 -28.55 0.17 -18.28
C ALA A 258 -29.05 0.74 -16.95
N ARG A 259 -29.25 2.06 -16.91
CA ARG A 259 -29.70 2.76 -15.70
C ARG A 259 -31.06 2.23 -15.26
N GLN A 260 -31.19 1.90 -13.98
CA GLN A 260 -32.51 1.84 -13.37
C GLN A 260 -33.05 3.28 -13.28
N THR A 261 -34.34 3.46 -13.49
CA THR A 261 -35.03 4.74 -13.74
C THR A 261 -34.88 5.77 -12.61
N GLU A 262 -34.35 5.37 -11.45
CA GLU A 262 -34.05 6.22 -10.28
C GLU A 262 -32.57 6.09 -9.82
N SER A 263 -31.61 6.40 -10.69
CA SER A 263 -30.21 6.42 -10.26
C SER A 263 -29.96 7.59 -9.29
N ASN A 264 -29.40 7.27 -8.13
CA ASN A 264 -29.01 8.24 -7.11
C ASN A 264 -28.02 9.27 -7.72
N GLN A 265 -28.22 10.57 -7.47
CA GLN A 265 -27.35 11.63 -7.99
C GLN A 265 -25.86 11.43 -7.63
N LEU A 266 -25.56 10.84 -6.47
CA LEU A 266 -24.18 10.51 -6.08
C LEU A 266 -23.62 9.32 -6.87
N GLU A 267 -24.45 8.33 -7.18
CA GLU A 267 -24.05 7.18 -8.00
C GLU A 267 -23.68 7.63 -9.42
N ARG A 268 -24.39 8.65 -9.95
CA ARG A 268 -23.99 9.34 -11.18
C ARG A 268 -22.60 9.99 -11.06
N GLN A 269 -22.23 10.57 -9.91
CA GLN A 269 -20.88 11.12 -9.75
C GLN A 269 -19.80 10.02 -9.72
N LEU A 270 -20.09 8.87 -9.12
CA LEU A 270 -19.19 7.71 -9.18
C LEU A 270 -19.03 7.20 -10.64
N GLU A 271 -20.13 7.09 -11.39
CA GLU A 271 -20.11 6.76 -12.82
C GLU A 271 -19.21 7.74 -13.60
N ARG A 272 -19.41 9.06 -13.40
CA ARG A 272 -18.61 10.11 -14.05
C ARG A 272 -17.14 10.02 -13.66
N TYR A 273 -16.82 9.82 -12.38
CA TYR A 273 -15.44 9.62 -11.92
C TYR A 273 -14.77 8.45 -12.64
N LEU A 274 -15.52 7.37 -12.87
CA LEU A 274 -14.99 6.15 -13.47
C LEU A 274 -14.98 6.17 -14.99
N THR A 275 -15.74 7.02 -15.68
CA THR A 275 -15.91 6.94 -17.15
C THR A 275 -15.70 8.25 -17.90
N GLU A 276 -15.82 9.42 -17.27
CA GLU A 276 -15.85 10.69 -17.98
C GLU A 276 -14.43 11.26 -18.21
N PRO A 277 -14.00 11.48 -19.47
CA PRO A 277 -12.65 11.98 -19.76
C PRO A 277 -12.35 13.38 -19.22
N LEU A 278 -13.36 14.23 -19.08
CA LEU A 278 -13.19 15.58 -18.54
C LEU A 278 -13.01 15.56 -17.02
N VAL A 279 -13.72 14.68 -16.31
CA VAL A 279 -13.52 14.48 -14.86
C VAL A 279 -12.11 13.91 -14.62
N TYR A 280 -11.70 12.89 -15.39
CA TYR A 280 -10.33 12.37 -15.30
C TYR A 280 -9.26 13.45 -15.53
N ARG A 281 -9.41 14.28 -16.57
CA ARG A 281 -8.45 15.38 -16.82
C ARG A 281 -8.37 16.35 -15.64
N ARG A 282 -9.50 16.72 -15.05
CA ARG A 282 -9.55 17.62 -13.88
C ARG A 282 -9.02 16.98 -12.60
N CYS A 283 -9.13 15.66 -12.44
CA CYS A 283 -8.44 14.89 -11.39
C CYS A 283 -6.91 15.03 -11.50
N ARG A 284 -6.38 15.11 -12.72
CA ARG A 284 -4.93 15.17 -12.99
C ARG A 284 -4.34 16.58 -12.99
N GLU A 285 -5.16 17.62 -12.94
CA GLU A 285 -4.68 18.99 -12.76
C GLU A 285 -3.92 19.15 -11.44
N ILE A 286 -2.89 19.99 -11.44
CA ILE A 286 -1.99 20.15 -10.29
C ILE A 286 -2.53 21.18 -9.31
N GLU A 287 -2.51 20.84 -8.02
CA GLU A 287 -2.72 21.77 -6.91
C GLU A 287 -1.38 22.01 -6.19
N TRP A 288 -1.15 23.26 -5.77
CA TRP A 288 0.04 23.68 -5.03
C TRP A 288 -0.28 23.78 -3.55
N ILE A 289 0.24 22.86 -2.75
CA ILE A 289 -0.12 22.70 -1.35
C ILE A 289 0.97 23.30 -0.45
N PRO A 290 0.67 24.31 0.38
CA PRO A 290 1.59 24.77 1.43
C PRO A 290 1.63 23.73 2.57
N VAL A 291 2.79 23.14 2.80
CA VAL A 291 2.93 21.94 3.64
C VAL A 291 3.10 22.27 5.12
N SER A 292 3.59 23.48 5.43
CA SER A 292 3.83 23.94 6.81
C SER A 292 2.60 23.80 7.71
N ASN A 293 1.40 23.95 7.14
CA ASN A 293 0.13 23.93 7.88
C ASN A 293 -0.39 22.50 8.13
N ASP A 294 0.24 21.48 7.54
CA ASP A 294 -0.19 20.09 7.64
C ASP A 294 0.60 19.33 8.73
N ALA A 295 1.71 19.87 9.24
CA ALA A 295 2.64 19.17 10.14
C ALA A 295 1.98 18.58 11.41
N GLU A 296 1.17 19.35 12.14
CA GLU A 296 0.49 18.86 13.35
C GLU A 296 -0.51 17.75 13.04
N ALA A 297 -1.26 17.90 11.96
CA ALA A 297 -2.21 16.87 11.52
C ALA A 297 -1.45 15.60 11.11
N LEU A 298 -0.33 15.73 10.41
CA LEU A 298 0.52 14.61 9.99
C LEU A 298 1.14 13.86 11.18
N ILE A 299 1.54 14.56 12.25
CA ILE A 299 2.02 13.92 13.49
C ILE A 299 0.94 13.00 14.05
N GLU A 300 -0.27 13.52 14.19
CA GLU A 300 -1.38 12.76 14.76
C GLU A 300 -1.83 11.60 13.85
N LEU A 301 -1.95 11.85 12.54
CA LEU A 301 -2.28 10.81 11.56
C LEU A 301 -1.22 9.71 11.51
N GLN A 302 0.07 10.06 11.50
CA GLN A 302 1.17 9.10 11.54
C GLN A 302 1.11 8.26 12.82
N ARG A 303 0.86 8.88 13.97
CA ARG A 303 0.69 8.18 15.26
C ARG A 303 -0.45 7.15 15.17
N LEU A 304 -1.58 7.53 14.61
CA LEU A 304 -2.76 6.66 14.47
C LEU A 304 -2.51 5.48 13.51
N VAL A 305 -1.88 5.73 12.35
CA VAL A 305 -1.52 4.66 11.41
C VAL A 305 -0.50 3.70 12.04
N ARG A 306 0.52 4.21 12.75
CA ARG A 306 1.47 3.36 13.49
C ARG A 306 0.77 2.45 14.50
N GLN A 307 -0.19 2.98 15.27
CA GLN A 307 -0.95 2.18 16.24
C GLN A 307 -1.72 1.05 15.56
N LYS A 308 -2.32 1.31 14.40
CA LYS A 308 -3.01 0.28 13.61
C LYS A 308 -2.06 -0.82 13.14
N TYR A 309 -0.86 -0.45 12.68
CA TYR A 309 0.17 -1.42 12.30
C TYR A 309 0.71 -2.22 13.48
N ALA A 310 1.01 -1.56 14.61
CA ALA A 310 1.48 -2.23 15.82
C ALA A 310 0.47 -3.29 16.33
N ALA A 311 -0.82 -2.97 16.30
CA ALA A 311 -1.89 -3.89 16.71
C ALA A 311 -2.13 -5.06 15.75
N SER A 312 -1.63 -4.98 14.51
CA SER A 312 -1.93 -5.96 13.45
C SER A 312 -1.02 -7.19 13.43
N GLY A 313 0.16 -7.11 14.06
CA GLY A 313 1.20 -8.14 13.97
C GLY A 313 1.85 -8.24 12.59
N ILE A 314 1.71 -7.22 11.73
CA ILE A 314 2.39 -7.10 10.44
C ILE A 314 3.84 -6.64 10.68
N THR A 315 4.78 -7.21 9.93
CA THR A 315 6.20 -6.79 9.97
C THR A 315 6.48 -5.77 8.86
N ILE A 316 7.16 -4.67 9.18
CA ILE A 316 7.65 -3.71 8.19
C ILE A 316 9.04 -4.16 7.70
N GLU A 317 9.17 -4.42 6.41
CA GLU A 317 10.43 -4.75 5.75
C GLU A 317 11.18 -3.45 5.45
N VAL A 318 12.25 -3.15 6.18
CA VAL A 318 13.06 -1.95 5.97
C VAL A 318 14.26 -2.33 5.11
N ASN A 319 14.54 -1.51 4.11
CA ASN A 319 15.64 -1.72 3.16
C ASN A 319 16.60 -0.52 3.21
N PRO A 320 17.47 -0.42 4.24
CA PRO A 320 18.11 0.84 4.62
C PRO A 320 18.91 1.52 3.50
N ILE A 321 19.78 0.79 2.79
CA ILE A 321 20.59 1.39 1.73
C ILE A 321 19.74 1.72 0.48
N SER A 322 18.77 0.88 0.13
CA SER A 322 17.82 1.21 -0.95
C SER A 322 17.04 2.49 -0.64
N ASN A 323 16.52 2.60 0.58
CA ASN A 323 15.82 3.79 1.05
C ASN A 323 16.72 5.05 1.06
N LEU A 324 18.02 4.90 1.30
CA LEU A 324 19.00 5.99 1.24
C LEU A 324 19.30 6.45 -0.20
N LEU A 325 19.29 5.53 -1.16
CA LEU A 325 19.53 5.85 -2.58
C LEU A 325 18.29 6.43 -3.27
N ILE A 326 17.10 5.92 -2.91
CA ILE A 326 15.84 6.27 -3.57
C ILE A 326 15.11 7.40 -2.83
N GLY A 327 15.07 7.34 -1.49
CA GLY A 327 14.61 8.44 -0.66
C GLY A 327 15.75 9.41 -0.46
N ASP A 328 15.49 10.73 -0.55
CA ASP A 328 16.46 11.82 -0.33
C ASP A 328 16.95 11.89 1.14
N LEU A 329 17.54 10.79 1.63
CA LEU A 329 18.03 10.55 2.98
C LEU A 329 19.55 10.61 2.93
N SER A 330 20.13 11.77 3.20
CA SER A 330 21.58 11.97 3.09
C SER A 330 22.43 11.26 4.16
N ASP A 331 21.82 10.71 5.22
CA ASP A 331 22.51 10.19 6.40
C ASP A 331 21.72 9.05 7.04
N LEU A 332 22.31 7.86 7.11
CA LEU A 332 21.70 6.67 7.70
C LEU A 332 21.41 6.87 9.20
N LYS A 333 22.11 7.76 9.93
CA LYS A 333 21.79 8.10 11.32
C LYS A 333 20.43 8.78 11.48
N LYS A 334 19.91 9.39 10.42
CA LYS A 334 18.60 10.05 10.40
C LYS A 334 17.53 9.19 9.72
N HIS A 335 17.83 7.92 9.47
CA HIS A 335 16.92 7.06 8.75
C HIS A 335 15.58 6.90 9.51
N PRO A 336 14.43 7.00 8.81
CA PRO A 336 13.09 6.83 9.39
C PRO A 336 12.91 5.57 10.26
N LEU A 337 13.63 4.49 9.96
CA LEU A 337 13.60 3.24 10.71
C LEU A 337 13.86 3.43 12.21
N TRP A 338 14.72 4.37 12.61
CA TRP A 338 15.06 4.57 14.03
C TRP A 338 13.86 5.04 14.83
N ARG A 339 12.92 5.76 14.20
CA ARG A 339 11.67 6.23 14.83
C ARG A 339 10.61 5.14 14.90
N ILE A 340 10.73 4.02 14.19
CA ILE A 340 9.74 2.93 14.24
C ILE A 340 10.31 1.64 14.84
N SER A 341 11.61 1.55 15.01
CA SER A 341 12.30 0.39 15.57
C SER A 341 12.04 0.23 17.07
N PRO A 342 11.94 -1.01 17.59
CA PRO A 342 11.94 -1.26 19.04
C PRO A 342 13.33 -1.01 19.66
N GLY A 343 13.36 -0.71 20.97
CA GLY A 343 14.56 -0.83 21.81
C GLY A 343 15.64 0.23 21.66
N LEU A 344 15.40 1.30 20.90
CA LEU A 344 16.33 2.43 20.74
C LEU A 344 15.57 3.69 21.14
N ASP A 345 15.84 4.23 22.35
CA ASP A 345 15.17 5.39 22.97
C ASP A 345 14.53 6.34 21.94
N ASN A 346 13.28 6.05 21.59
CA ASN A 346 12.62 6.68 20.47
C ASN A 346 11.66 7.75 20.98
N ASP A 347 11.52 8.80 20.20
CA ASP A 347 10.69 9.97 20.47
C ASP A 347 9.20 9.68 20.30
N VAL A 348 8.81 8.43 20.05
CA VAL A 348 7.46 8.06 19.64
C VAL A 348 6.88 6.96 20.52
N GLU A 349 5.59 7.05 20.80
CA GLU A 349 4.89 6.15 21.73
C GLU A 349 4.72 4.71 21.23
N THR A 350 4.86 4.46 19.93
CA THR A 350 4.50 3.18 19.31
C THR A 350 5.60 2.70 18.38
N THR A 351 6.23 1.59 18.77
CA THR A 351 7.22 0.87 17.96
C THR A 351 6.54 -0.19 17.11
N LEU A 352 7.21 -0.57 16.03
CA LEU A 352 6.71 -1.53 15.06
C LEU A 352 7.61 -2.74 15.02
N ARG A 353 7.02 -3.87 14.63
CA ARG A 353 7.80 -5.05 14.28
C ARG A 353 8.47 -4.80 12.94
N ILE A 354 9.80 -4.86 12.88
CA ILE A 354 10.57 -4.62 11.65
C ILE A 354 11.47 -5.81 11.31
N CYS A 355 11.82 -5.94 10.04
CA CYS A 355 12.92 -6.78 9.57
C CYS A 355 13.76 -6.01 8.54
N ILE A 356 15.01 -6.45 8.33
CA ILE A 356 15.94 -5.81 7.41
C ILE A 356 16.06 -6.65 6.13
N GLY A 357 15.96 -6.00 4.97
CA GLY A 357 16.20 -6.59 3.66
C GLY A 357 17.27 -5.81 2.89
N SER A 358 17.83 -6.44 1.85
CA SER A 358 18.76 -5.80 0.91
C SER A 358 18.08 -5.28 -0.37
N ASP A 359 16.74 -5.38 -0.43
CA ASP A 359 15.93 -5.03 -1.60
C ASP A 359 16.44 -5.62 -2.92
N ASP A 360 16.97 -4.77 -3.81
CA ASP A 360 17.61 -5.10 -5.08
C ASP A 360 19.16 -5.06 -4.96
N PRO A 361 19.82 -6.11 -4.43
CA PRO A 361 21.26 -6.08 -4.12
C PRO A 361 22.15 -5.86 -5.35
N LEU A 362 21.69 -6.24 -6.55
CA LEU A 362 22.45 -6.08 -7.78
C LEU A 362 22.53 -4.59 -8.22
N PRO A 363 21.42 -3.87 -8.42
CA PRO A 363 21.45 -2.42 -8.65
C PRO A 363 22.08 -1.61 -7.51
N VAL A 364 21.80 -1.98 -6.26
CA VAL A 364 22.23 -1.24 -5.06
C VAL A 364 23.70 -1.54 -4.70
N ALA A 365 24.27 -2.61 -5.25
CA ALA A 365 25.62 -3.10 -4.94
C ALA A 365 25.84 -3.31 -3.42
N THR A 366 24.87 -3.95 -2.78
CA THR A 366 24.86 -4.29 -1.34
C THR A 366 24.50 -5.77 -1.14
N SER A 367 24.62 -6.26 0.08
CA SER A 367 24.21 -7.59 0.51
C SER A 367 23.60 -7.52 1.90
N LEU A 368 22.79 -8.51 2.29
CA LEU A 368 22.16 -8.52 3.60
C LEU A 368 23.17 -8.38 4.76
N PRO A 369 24.34 -9.06 4.78
CA PRO A 369 25.35 -8.80 5.81
C PRO A 369 25.87 -7.36 5.83
N GLU A 370 26.01 -6.72 4.67
CA GLU A 370 26.44 -5.32 4.57
C GLU A 370 25.36 -4.37 5.10
N GLU A 371 24.07 -4.61 4.82
CA GLU A 371 22.97 -3.85 5.45
C GLU A 371 23.09 -3.84 6.98
N TYR A 372 23.31 -5.02 7.58
CA TYR A 372 23.51 -5.14 9.03
C TYR A 372 24.78 -4.42 9.52
N GLN A 373 25.87 -4.46 8.73
CA GLN A 373 27.11 -3.75 9.05
C GLN A 373 26.90 -2.23 9.02
N PHE A 374 26.21 -1.70 8.01
CA PHE A 374 25.90 -0.26 7.93
C PHE A 374 25.01 0.21 9.09
N LEU A 375 24.05 -0.60 9.52
CA LEU A 375 23.24 -0.31 10.70
C LEU A 375 24.06 -0.33 11.98
N PHE A 376 24.96 -1.31 12.13
CA PHE A 376 25.91 -1.37 13.26
C PHE A 376 26.75 -0.08 13.34
N ASP A 377 27.40 0.28 12.23
CA ASP A 377 28.26 1.46 12.16
C ASP A 377 27.47 2.74 12.44
N SER A 378 26.24 2.84 11.94
CA SER A 378 25.36 3.98 12.20
C SER A 378 25.02 4.14 13.68
N LEU A 379 24.74 3.04 14.39
CA LEU A 379 24.47 3.06 15.83
C LEU A 379 25.72 3.48 16.63
N VAL A 380 26.88 2.94 16.29
CA VAL A 380 28.15 3.28 16.95
C VAL A 380 28.51 4.75 16.69
N LEU A 381 28.37 5.24 15.45
CA LEU A 381 28.60 6.64 15.09
C LEU A 381 27.59 7.60 15.74
N ALA A 382 26.38 7.11 16.07
CA ALA A 382 25.40 7.86 16.86
C ALA A 382 25.69 7.85 18.38
N GLY A 383 26.77 7.22 18.81
CA GLY A 383 27.24 7.21 20.21
C GLY A 383 26.74 6.03 21.05
N ARG A 384 26.08 5.04 20.45
CA ARG A 384 25.70 3.80 21.16
C ARG A 384 26.93 2.90 21.34
N SER A 385 26.95 2.12 22.42
CA SER A 385 28.01 1.13 22.62
C SER A 385 27.89 -0.01 21.60
N GLN A 386 29.02 -0.65 21.29
CA GLN A 386 29.00 -1.83 20.41
C GLN A 386 28.16 -2.99 20.97
N ALA A 387 28.04 -3.08 22.31
CA ALA A 387 27.23 -4.11 22.97
C ALA A 387 25.73 -3.88 22.71
N GLU A 388 25.25 -2.65 22.94
CA GLU A 388 23.86 -2.26 22.64
C GLU A 388 23.54 -2.44 21.15
N ALA A 389 24.46 -2.05 20.26
CA ALA A 389 24.26 -2.20 18.82
C ALA A 389 24.13 -3.68 18.40
N ARG A 390 24.97 -4.57 18.94
CA ARG A 390 24.87 -6.02 18.66
C ARG A 390 23.60 -6.64 19.21
N GLU A 391 23.20 -6.26 20.42
CA GLU A 391 21.97 -6.74 21.05
C GLU A 391 20.74 -6.33 20.20
N TRP A 392 20.69 -5.07 19.77
CA TRP A 392 19.63 -4.60 18.89
C TRP A 392 19.61 -5.35 17.55
N LEU A 393 20.76 -5.49 16.88
CA LEU A 393 20.84 -6.20 15.60
C LEU A 393 20.43 -7.66 15.72
N GLU A 394 20.82 -8.35 16.79
CA GLU A 394 20.41 -9.73 17.03
C GLU A 394 18.90 -9.83 17.25
N HIS A 395 18.31 -8.91 18.01
CA HIS A 395 16.86 -8.84 18.18
C HIS A 395 16.14 -8.63 16.84
N ILE A 396 16.57 -7.67 16.01
CA ILE A 396 15.98 -7.44 14.69
C ILE A 396 16.17 -8.64 13.75
N ARG A 397 17.33 -9.31 13.81
CA ARG A 397 17.57 -10.55 13.06
C ARG A 397 16.58 -11.65 13.45
N GLN A 398 16.29 -11.82 14.73
CA GLN A 398 15.28 -12.77 15.21
C GLN A 398 13.87 -12.40 14.71
N LEU A 399 13.50 -11.11 14.76
CA LEU A 399 12.23 -10.65 14.21
C LEU A 399 12.11 -10.94 12.69
N GLY A 400 13.22 -10.77 11.96
CA GLY A 400 13.34 -11.16 10.55
C GLY A 400 13.09 -12.65 10.33
N MET A 401 13.74 -13.51 11.11
CA MET A 401 13.55 -14.97 11.04
C MET A 401 12.12 -15.40 11.33
N GLU A 402 11.45 -14.76 12.28
CA GLU A 402 10.05 -15.01 12.60
C GLU A 402 9.06 -14.48 11.55
N SER A 403 9.47 -13.48 10.74
CA SER A 403 8.64 -12.88 9.68
C SER A 403 8.73 -13.60 8.32
N ARG A 404 9.56 -14.65 8.22
CA ARG A 404 9.76 -15.41 6.98
C ARG A 404 8.48 -16.12 6.55
N PHE A 405 8.29 -16.23 5.24
CA PHE A 405 7.15 -16.97 4.68
C PHE A 405 7.47 -18.45 4.42
N THR A 406 8.74 -18.81 4.43
CA THR A 406 9.22 -20.17 4.21
C THR A 406 8.76 -21.10 5.32
N THR A 407 8.66 -22.38 4.98
CA THR A 407 8.37 -23.45 5.93
C THR A 407 9.45 -24.53 5.77
N PRO A 408 9.69 -25.34 6.82
CA PRO A 408 10.48 -26.55 6.68
C PRO A 408 10.01 -27.40 5.49
N PRO A 409 10.93 -28.11 4.80
CA PRO A 409 10.56 -29.00 3.71
C PRO A 409 9.54 -30.05 4.17
N LEU A 410 8.67 -30.49 3.25
CA LEU A 410 7.64 -31.49 3.51
C LEU A 410 8.24 -32.69 4.26
N PRO A 411 7.59 -33.20 5.32
CA PRO A 411 7.96 -34.48 5.91
C PRO A 411 8.03 -35.53 4.80
N VAL A 412 9.13 -36.30 4.79
CA VAL A 412 9.47 -37.27 3.73
C VAL A 412 8.35 -38.29 3.47
N ASP A 413 7.43 -38.46 4.43
CA ASP A 413 6.35 -39.44 4.44
C ASP A 413 5.14 -39.08 3.54
N LEU A 414 5.11 -37.90 2.91
CA LEU A 414 4.08 -37.52 1.93
C LEU A 414 4.42 -37.92 0.48
N LYS A 415 5.40 -38.82 0.31
CA LYS A 415 5.84 -39.33 -1.01
C LYS A 415 4.96 -40.45 -1.61
N ASN A 416 3.83 -40.79 -0.99
CA ASN A 416 2.95 -41.87 -1.46
C ASN A 416 1.69 -41.37 -2.16
#